data_AF-A0A024P3L2-F1
#
_entry.id   AF-A0A024P3L2-F1
#
_cell.length_a   1.000
_cell.length_b   1.000
_cell.length_c   1.000
_cell.angle_alpha   90.00
_cell.angle_beta   90.00
_cell.angle_gamma   90.00
#
_symmetry.space_group_name_H-M   'P 1'
#
loop_
_entity.id
_entity.type
_entity.pdbx_description
1 polymer ?
#
loop_
_entity_poly.entity_id
_entity_poly.type
_entity_poly.pdbx_seq_one_letter_code
_entity_poly.pdbx_strand_id
1 'polypeptide(L)'
;MGLPNRIAYKDHRYPYVVLAPIGKKNKHIRSIGHKFERGLLSRLNDAIVDQMNDKPLDAEKIRSFLGLKGNAVLPVFFEKEETIHPHLMRPEMFLWRSLPEEHGLPLREEYLYPTDFTQLSSEQLYDHVGEVLEEYLFLANISEYDRNYWLKKISSAFYNHPIVQLFHKKRRVIDAVEVMNQSALISVLNYPEDIAGWRHRAAIVMRPFRALPEEWVTGSKEICSHKKLLTFNPKSRSICCYCETCDFCLEYHVEEEQVTFIEEYDVELSTKRVTTIEKQFNEIARQNQSLLEQLLQLRVLKKQLSTARKTLDESLTIIHQIERYQRKSEDKKTYPLLYMYDKLSRTHIAEQTCNSELLWLAEVRLDDVRMLKELRHWQKIVPENVYPMTSHVLEELKSKLEEVRYEENDVIITIKGRPLTYAETQQILDLIYYYGTTHPAHTLVQVLAGKATHKLRQLRLHETRWFGLLSSWPEKHIQKLFNQLKKQGWLMKQQKGYSISDYAEEVM
;
A
#
# COMPACT_ATOMS: atom_id res chain seq x y z
N MET A 1 13.83 -28.04 -21.80
CA MET A 1 14.77 -27.38 -20.86
C MET A 1 16.12 -28.05 -21.05
N GLY A 2 17.21 -27.41 -20.61
CA GLY A 2 18.56 -27.94 -20.87
C GLY A 2 19.20 -27.40 -22.15
N LEU A 3 20.32 -28.00 -22.55
CA LEU A 3 21.12 -27.57 -23.69
C LEU A 3 20.44 -27.99 -25.01
N PRO A 4 20.20 -27.08 -25.97
CA PRO A 4 19.56 -27.44 -27.23
C PRO A 4 20.43 -28.41 -28.06
N ASN A 5 19.83 -29.52 -28.49
CA ASN A 5 20.52 -30.57 -29.25
C ASN A 5 21.22 -30.05 -30.52
N ARG A 6 20.67 -29.01 -31.17
CA ARG A 6 21.21 -28.42 -32.41
C ARG A 6 22.54 -27.69 -32.22
N ILE A 7 22.83 -27.24 -31.01
CA ILE A 7 24.07 -26.51 -30.69
C ILE A 7 25.01 -27.32 -29.78
N ALA A 8 24.58 -28.49 -29.31
CA ALA A 8 25.38 -29.42 -28.53
C ALA A 8 26.26 -30.29 -29.44
N TYR A 9 27.56 -30.00 -29.49
CA TYR A 9 28.54 -30.78 -30.23
C TYR A 9 29.28 -31.75 -29.30
N LYS A 10 29.42 -33.01 -29.72
CA LYS A 10 30.14 -34.04 -28.95
C LYS A 10 31.37 -34.48 -29.71
N ASP A 11 32.50 -34.49 -29.02
CA ASP A 11 33.75 -35.05 -29.53
C ASP A 11 34.03 -36.38 -28.81
N HIS A 12 34.20 -37.45 -29.56
CA HIS A 12 34.44 -38.79 -29.00
C HIS A 12 35.73 -38.87 -28.16
N ARG A 13 36.67 -37.94 -28.36
CA ARG A 13 37.91 -37.87 -27.57
C ARG A 13 37.70 -37.36 -26.15
N TYR A 14 36.62 -36.63 -25.90
CA TYR A 14 36.30 -36.01 -24.61
C TYR A 14 34.87 -36.37 -24.19
N PRO A 15 34.60 -37.64 -23.85
CA PRO A 15 33.25 -38.17 -23.72
C PRO A 15 32.42 -37.55 -22.60
N TYR A 16 33.04 -36.93 -21.60
CA TYR A 16 32.36 -36.28 -20.47
C TYR A 16 32.05 -34.80 -20.69
N VAL A 17 32.56 -34.23 -21.79
CA VAL A 17 32.39 -32.82 -22.15
C VAL A 17 31.45 -32.70 -23.35
N VAL A 18 30.53 -31.74 -23.30
CA VAL A 18 29.74 -31.31 -24.47
C VAL A 18 30.12 -29.89 -24.83
N LEU A 19 30.39 -29.64 -26.11
CA LEU A 19 30.77 -28.32 -26.58
C LEU A 19 29.54 -27.55 -27.03
N ALA A 20 29.43 -26.29 -26.63
CA ALA A 20 28.33 -25.42 -27.07
C ALA A 20 28.86 -24.04 -27.50
N PRO A 21 28.42 -23.51 -28.66
CA PRO A 21 28.81 -22.18 -29.11
C PRO A 21 28.16 -21.12 -28.22
N ILE A 22 28.91 -20.06 -27.89
CA ILE A 22 28.40 -18.86 -27.20
C ILE A 22 28.33 -17.65 -28.14
N GLY A 23 27.33 -16.80 -27.93
CA GLY A 23 27.14 -15.55 -28.64
C GLY A 23 26.19 -15.63 -29.85
N LYS A 24 25.39 -14.56 -30.06
CA LYS A 24 24.33 -14.49 -31.08
C LYS A 24 24.77 -14.83 -32.51
N LYS A 25 26.04 -14.55 -32.86
CA LYS A 25 26.59 -14.76 -34.21
C LYS A 25 27.16 -16.17 -34.43
N ASN A 26 27.30 -16.98 -33.37
CA ASN A 26 27.90 -18.31 -33.44
C ASN A 26 26.82 -19.38 -33.47
N LYS A 27 26.60 -20.01 -34.62
CA LYS A 27 25.55 -21.01 -34.77
C LYS A 27 26.05 -22.43 -34.52
N HIS A 28 27.28 -22.75 -34.94
CA HIS A 28 27.85 -24.09 -34.88
C HIS A 28 29.37 -24.03 -34.65
N ILE A 29 29.93 -25.09 -34.09
CA ILE A 29 31.39 -25.31 -33.95
C ILE A 29 31.87 -26.03 -35.21
N ARG A 30 32.85 -25.46 -35.92
CA ARG A 30 33.36 -26.02 -37.19
C ARG A 30 34.48 -27.03 -36.98
N SER A 31 35.44 -26.70 -36.12
CA SER A 31 36.50 -27.62 -35.70
C SER A 31 37.06 -27.25 -34.32
N ILE A 32 37.87 -28.15 -33.76
CA ILE A 32 38.68 -27.91 -32.56
C ILE A 32 40.14 -27.90 -33.04
N GLY A 33 40.57 -26.79 -33.64
CA GLY A 33 41.79 -26.76 -34.44
C GLY A 33 43.10 -26.81 -33.62
N HIS A 34 43.15 -26.13 -32.48
CA HIS A 34 44.41 -25.78 -31.83
C HIS A 34 44.88 -26.80 -30.77
N LYS A 35 46.20 -26.94 -30.59
CA LYS A 35 46.82 -27.91 -29.66
C LYS A 35 46.52 -27.58 -28.20
N PHE A 36 46.44 -26.29 -27.88
CA PHE A 36 46.19 -25.79 -26.52
C PHE A 36 44.78 -26.15 -26.03
N GLU A 37 43.78 -25.96 -26.88
CA GLU A 37 42.35 -26.19 -26.66
C GLU A 37 42.07 -27.68 -26.48
N ARG A 38 42.70 -28.51 -27.31
CA ARG A 38 42.71 -29.97 -27.12
C ARG A 38 43.31 -30.38 -25.77
N GLY A 39 44.36 -29.66 -25.32
CA GLY A 39 44.95 -29.87 -24.00
C GLY A 39 44.00 -29.49 -22.87
N LEU A 40 43.32 -28.34 -22.97
CA LEU A 40 42.32 -27.89 -22.00
C LEU A 40 41.14 -28.87 -21.90
N LEU A 41 40.60 -29.33 -23.02
CA LEU A 41 39.52 -30.32 -23.04
C LEU A 41 39.94 -31.66 -22.45
N SER A 42 41.17 -32.11 -22.70
CA SER A 42 41.71 -33.32 -22.05
C SER A 42 41.76 -33.13 -20.54
N ARG A 43 42.36 -32.04 -20.06
CA ARG A 43 42.47 -31.74 -18.63
C ARG A 43 41.11 -31.67 -17.93
N LEU A 44 40.12 -31.02 -18.56
CA LEU A 44 38.76 -30.97 -18.03
C LEU A 44 38.11 -32.35 -18.03
N ASN A 45 38.23 -33.10 -19.12
CA ASN A 45 37.67 -34.44 -19.21
C ASN A 45 38.26 -35.36 -18.13
N ASP A 46 39.58 -35.36 -17.97
CA ASP A 46 40.27 -36.18 -16.97
C ASP A 46 39.84 -35.79 -15.55
N ALA A 47 39.78 -34.50 -15.23
CA ALA A 47 39.27 -34.02 -13.93
C ALA A 47 37.81 -34.45 -13.66
N ILE A 48 36.95 -34.47 -14.70
CA ILE A 48 35.57 -34.99 -14.57
C ILE A 48 35.59 -36.50 -14.33
N VAL A 49 36.43 -37.26 -15.04
CA VAL A 49 36.56 -38.71 -14.84
C VAL A 49 36.97 -39.02 -13.41
N ASP A 50 37.98 -38.31 -12.90
CA ASP A 50 38.46 -38.50 -11.53
C ASP A 50 37.34 -38.18 -10.52
N GLN A 51 36.64 -37.04 -10.66
CA GLN A 51 35.49 -36.70 -9.81
C GLN A 51 34.38 -37.76 -9.85
N MET A 52 34.07 -38.30 -11.03
CA MET A 52 33.04 -39.32 -11.22
C MET A 52 33.42 -40.68 -10.64
N ASN A 53 34.72 -40.98 -10.53
CA ASN A 53 35.22 -42.22 -9.93
C ASN A 53 35.34 -42.08 -8.40
N ASP A 54 35.76 -40.92 -7.91
CA ASP A 54 36.02 -40.67 -6.49
C ASP A 54 34.74 -40.36 -5.71
N LYS A 55 33.75 -39.73 -6.35
CA LYS A 55 32.48 -39.33 -5.71
C LYS A 55 31.29 -40.08 -6.32
N PRO A 56 30.28 -40.47 -5.52
CA PRO A 56 29.06 -41.11 -6.00
C PRO A 56 28.10 -40.08 -6.63
N LEU A 57 28.53 -39.37 -7.67
CA LEU A 57 27.72 -38.40 -8.40
C LEU A 57 26.76 -39.13 -9.36
N ASP A 58 25.47 -38.82 -9.27
CA ASP A 58 24.47 -39.36 -10.20
C ASP A 58 24.50 -38.59 -11.53
N ALA A 59 25.40 -39.00 -12.42
CA ALA A 59 25.55 -38.38 -13.73
C ALA A 59 24.31 -38.49 -14.62
N GLU A 60 23.41 -39.45 -14.39
CA GLU A 60 22.18 -39.55 -15.19
C GLU A 60 21.24 -38.38 -14.95
N LYS A 61 21.20 -37.87 -13.71
CA LYS A 61 20.42 -36.67 -13.38
C LYS A 61 20.95 -35.43 -14.09
N ILE A 62 22.27 -35.24 -14.08
CA ILE A 62 22.92 -34.12 -14.79
C ILE A 62 22.64 -34.22 -16.30
N ARG A 63 22.77 -35.42 -16.87
CA ARG A 63 22.47 -35.68 -18.29
C ARG A 63 21.03 -35.36 -18.65
N SER A 64 20.09 -35.81 -17.83
CA SER A 64 18.66 -35.60 -18.03
C SER A 64 18.30 -34.12 -17.94
N PHE A 65 18.83 -33.41 -16.95
CA PHE A 65 18.68 -31.96 -16.77
C PHE A 65 19.17 -31.17 -17.99
N LEU A 66 20.33 -31.53 -18.53
CA LEU A 66 20.91 -30.87 -19.68
C LEU A 66 20.38 -31.38 -21.03
N GLY A 67 19.56 -32.42 -21.06
CA GLY A 67 19.08 -33.04 -22.29
C GLY A 67 20.17 -33.74 -23.10
N LEU A 68 21.23 -34.21 -22.45
CA LEU A 68 22.38 -34.85 -23.07
C LEU A 68 22.17 -36.36 -23.29
N LYS A 69 23.04 -36.96 -24.10
CA LYS A 69 23.07 -38.41 -24.38
C LYS A 69 24.50 -38.92 -24.22
N GLY A 70 24.70 -40.21 -23.98
CA GLY A 70 26.05 -40.78 -23.78
C GLY A 70 26.61 -40.37 -22.42
N ASN A 71 27.92 -40.14 -22.32
CA ASN A 71 28.59 -39.90 -21.03
C ASN A 71 28.77 -38.41 -20.66
N ALA A 72 28.39 -37.48 -21.54
CA ALA A 72 28.65 -36.06 -21.35
C ALA A 72 27.86 -35.49 -20.16
N VAL A 73 28.54 -34.77 -19.27
CA VAL A 73 27.96 -34.17 -18.05
C VAL A 73 28.23 -32.67 -17.92
N LEU A 74 29.27 -32.15 -18.56
CA LEU A 74 29.64 -30.74 -18.44
C LEU A 74 29.62 -30.01 -19.79
N PRO A 75 28.84 -28.93 -19.94
CA PRO A 75 28.93 -28.06 -21.10
C PRO A 75 30.13 -27.12 -21.02
N VAL A 76 30.95 -27.11 -22.07
CA VAL A 76 32.12 -26.24 -22.23
C VAL A 76 31.91 -25.36 -23.46
N PHE A 77 32.17 -24.06 -23.32
CA PHE A 77 31.81 -23.10 -24.36
C PHE A 77 32.91 -22.77 -25.33
N PHE A 78 32.47 -22.54 -26.57
CA PHE A 78 33.31 -22.18 -27.69
C PHE A 78 32.94 -20.80 -28.23
N GLU A 79 33.95 -19.96 -28.40
CA GLU A 79 33.85 -18.63 -29.01
C GLU A 79 34.03 -18.67 -30.53
N LYS A 80 33.98 -17.48 -31.16
CA LYS A 80 33.99 -17.29 -32.61
C LYS A 80 35.25 -17.80 -33.32
N GLU A 81 36.35 -17.95 -32.57
CA GLU A 81 37.70 -18.25 -33.08
C GLU A 81 38.14 -19.68 -32.76
N GLU A 82 37.19 -20.59 -32.52
CA GLU A 82 37.47 -21.96 -32.06
C GLU A 82 38.24 -22.02 -30.73
N THR A 83 38.19 -20.93 -29.97
CA THR A 83 38.76 -20.81 -28.63
C THR A 83 37.75 -21.24 -27.59
N ILE A 84 38.24 -21.91 -26.54
CA ILE A 84 37.43 -22.29 -25.40
C ILE A 84 37.28 -21.07 -24.49
N HIS A 85 36.05 -20.79 -24.05
CA HIS A 85 35.81 -19.74 -23.08
C HIS A 85 36.45 -20.12 -21.73
N PRO A 86 37.23 -19.23 -21.08
CA PRO A 86 38.03 -19.57 -19.90
C PRO A 86 37.22 -19.85 -18.62
N HIS A 87 35.94 -19.51 -18.60
CA HIS A 87 35.06 -19.72 -17.45
C HIS A 87 33.95 -20.72 -17.79
N LEU A 88 33.65 -21.61 -16.83
CA LEU A 88 32.54 -22.56 -16.91
C LEU A 88 31.18 -21.87 -16.68
N MET A 89 30.10 -22.49 -17.16
CA MET A 89 28.73 -21.99 -16.93
C MET A 89 28.17 -22.51 -15.63
N ARG A 90 27.42 -21.66 -14.96
CA ARG A 90 26.53 -22.02 -13.86
C ARG A 90 25.27 -22.74 -14.38
N PRO A 91 24.79 -23.78 -13.68
CA PRO A 91 23.65 -24.57 -14.12
C PRO A 91 22.32 -23.78 -14.16
N GLU A 92 22.20 -22.66 -13.45
CA GLU A 92 21.02 -21.78 -13.39
C GLU A 92 20.59 -21.26 -14.76
N MET A 93 21.54 -21.17 -15.70
CA MET A 93 21.25 -20.81 -17.09
C MET A 93 20.23 -21.76 -17.75
N PHE A 94 20.29 -23.05 -17.39
CA PHE A 94 19.48 -24.11 -17.97
C PHE A 94 18.18 -24.36 -17.20
N LEU A 95 18.07 -23.84 -15.96
CA LEU A 95 16.94 -24.07 -15.07
C LEU A 95 15.71 -23.27 -15.50
N TRP A 96 14.60 -23.96 -15.77
CA TRP A 96 13.28 -23.40 -16.15
C TRP A 96 13.27 -22.41 -17.32
N ARG A 97 14.28 -22.48 -18.18
CA ARG A 97 14.45 -21.58 -19.33
C ARG A 97 14.41 -22.35 -20.64
N SER A 98 13.89 -21.67 -21.66
CA SER A 98 14.05 -22.10 -23.04
C SER A 98 15.22 -21.32 -23.65
N LEU A 99 16.21 -22.05 -24.15
CA LEU A 99 17.42 -21.49 -24.75
C LEU A 99 17.27 -21.44 -26.28
N PRO A 100 17.89 -20.46 -26.95
CA PRO A 100 17.79 -20.32 -28.40
C PRO A 100 18.40 -21.53 -29.11
N GLU A 101 17.70 -22.05 -30.13
CA GLU A 101 18.20 -23.18 -30.93
C GLU A 101 19.00 -22.75 -32.17
N GLU A 102 18.78 -21.52 -32.65
CA GLU A 102 19.33 -21.03 -33.93
C GLU A 102 20.60 -20.19 -33.78
N HIS A 103 20.97 -19.87 -32.54
CA HIS A 103 22.10 -19.03 -32.17
C HIS A 103 22.81 -19.64 -30.96
N GLY A 104 24.08 -19.26 -30.79
CA GLY A 104 24.87 -19.62 -29.63
C GLY A 104 24.25 -19.09 -28.35
N LEU A 105 24.60 -19.74 -27.25
CA LEU A 105 24.08 -19.44 -25.93
C LEU A 105 24.35 -17.97 -25.55
N PRO A 106 23.39 -17.29 -24.90
CA PRO A 106 23.60 -15.92 -24.45
C PRO A 106 24.70 -15.87 -23.39
N LEU A 107 25.73 -15.06 -23.63
CA LEU A 107 26.78 -14.79 -22.66
C LEU A 107 26.31 -13.69 -21.71
N ARG A 108 25.97 -14.07 -20.47
CA ARG A 108 25.73 -13.12 -19.38
C ARG A 108 26.64 -13.48 -18.23
N GLU A 109 27.31 -12.48 -17.68
CA GLU A 109 28.28 -12.64 -16.59
C GLU A 109 27.66 -13.30 -15.35
N GLU A 110 26.37 -13.05 -15.08
CA GLU A 110 25.61 -13.64 -13.97
C GLU A 110 25.55 -15.18 -13.99
N TYR A 111 25.76 -15.82 -15.14
CA TYR A 111 25.80 -17.28 -15.28
C TYR A 111 27.20 -17.84 -15.42
N LEU A 112 28.26 -17.03 -15.33
CA LEU A 112 29.62 -17.54 -15.41
C LEU A 112 30.18 -17.77 -14.00
N TYR A 113 30.94 -18.85 -13.82
CA TYR A 113 31.80 -18.93 -12.65
C TYR A 113 32.90 -17.86 -12.77
N PRO A 114 33.29 -17.20 -11.68
CA PRO A 114 34.34 -16.18 -11.71
C PRO A 114 35.75 -16.76 -11.88
N THR A 115 35.90 -18.08 -11.72
CA THR A 115 37.19 -18.78 -11.79
C THR A 115 37.58 -19.07 -13.24
N ASP A 116 38.75 -18.58 -13.67
CA ASP A 116 39.36 -18.95 -14.95
C ASP A 116 40.03 -20.32 -14.82
N PHE A 117 39.41 -21.36 -15.40
CA PHE A 117 39.89 -22.73 -15.26
C PHE A 117 41.17 -23.00 -16.08
N THR A 118 41.51 -22.14 -17.04
CA THR A 118 42.68 -22.33 -17.92
C THR A 118 44.00 -22.15 -17.17
N GLN A 119 43.97 -21.41 -16.05
CA GLN A 119 45.12 -21.06 -15.23
C GLN A 119 45.29 -21.94 -13.99
N LEU A 120 44.32 -22.80 -13.67
CA LEU A 120 44.34 -23.65 -12.49
C LEU A 120 45.39 -24.75 -12.59
N SER A 121 45.99 -25.14 -11.46
CA SER A 121 46.76 -26.39 -11.35
C SER A 121 45.84 -27.62 -11.49
N SER A 122 46.39 -28.83 -11.61
CA SER A 122 45.56 -30.05 -11.70
C SER A 122 44.69 -30.27 -10.45
N GLU A 123 45.23 -30.00 -9.26
CA GLU A 123 44.50 -30.13 -7.99
C GLU A 123 43.40 -29.06 -7.86
N GLN A 124 43.73 -27.80 -8.18
CA GLN A 124 42.73 -26.72 -8.18
C GLN A 124 41.62 -26.95 -9.21
N LEU A 125 41.97 -27.51 -10.38
CA LEU A 125 41.00 -27.85 -11.41
C LEU A 125 40.10 -29.00 -10.93
N TYR A 126 40.65 -30.02 -10.29
CA TYR A 126 39.89 -31.11 -9.69
C TYR A 126 38.86 -30.57 -8.70
N ASP A 127 39.29 -29.75 -7.73
CA ASP A 127 38.40 -29.16 -6.73
C ASP A 127 37.30 -28.31 -7.36
N HIS A 128 37.68 -27.43 -8.30
CA HIS A 128 36.73 -26.56 -8.99
C HIS A 128 35.70 -27.35 -9.80
N VAL A 129 36.12 -28.36 -10.55
CA VAL A 129 35.21 -29.24 -11.30
C VAL A 129 34.30 -30.01 -10.34
N GLY A 130 34.81 -30.45 -9.19
CA GLY A 130 34.03 -31.09 -8.14
C GLY A 130 32.90 -30.20 -7.63
N GLU A 131 33.20 -28.93 -7.29
CA GLU A 131 32.19 -27.95 -6.90
C GLU A 131 31.14 -27.76 -8.00
N VAL A 132 31.58 -27.53 -9.24
CA VAL A 132 30.68 -27.32 -10.39
C VAL A 132 29.75 -28.53 -10.60
N LEU A 133 30.27 -29.75 -10.58
CA LEU A 133 29.44 -30.95 -10.78
C LEU A 133 28.42 -31.14 -9.65
N GLU A 134 28.76 -30.80 -8.40
CA GLU A 134 27.83 -30.80 -7.28
C GLU A 134 26.70 -29.76 -7.46
N GLU A 135 27.02 -28.55 -7.95
CA GLU A 135 25.99 -27.55 -8.26
C GLU A 135 25.05 -28.01 -9.39
N TYR A 136 25.61 -28.62 -10.45
CA TYR A 136 24.83 -29.19 -11.54
C TYR A 136 23.92 -30.32 -11.06
N LEU A 137 24.40 -31.19 -10.19
CA LEU A 137 23.59 -32.25 -9.60
C LEU A 137 22.49 -31.68 -8.70
N PHE A 138 22.78 -30.66 -7.89
CA PHE A 138 21.78 -30.00 -7.06
C PHE A 138 20.68 -29.39 -7.92
N LEU A 139 21.02 -28.60 -8.94
CA LEU A 139 20.00 -28.01 -9.83
C LEU A 139 19.31 -29.02 -10.73
N ALA A 140 19.95 -30.14 -11.07
CA ALA A 140 19.27 -31.24 -11.75
C ALA A 140 18.10 -31.77 -10.89
N ASN A 141 18.31 -31.98 -9.59
CA ASN A 141 17.24 -32.36 -8.67
C ASN A 141 16.15 -31.28 -8.56
N ILE A 142 16.54 -30.00 -8.49
CA ILE A 142 15.57 -28.88 -8.49
C ILE A 142 14.73 -28.85 -9.77
N SER A 143 15.33 -29.18 -10.91
CA SER A 143 14.69 -29.11 -12.22
C SER A 143 13.59 -30.15 -12.46
N GLU A 144 13.53 -31.20 -11.64
CA GLU A 144 12.48 -32.23 -11.70
C GLU A 144 11.07 -31.62 -11.52
N TYR A 145 11.00 -30.49 -10.82
CA TYR A 145 9.78 -29.73 -10.61
C TYR A 145 9.87 -28.33 -11.20
N ASP A 146 8.71 -27.76 -11.54
CA ASP A 146 8.65 -26.40 -12.05
C ASP A 146 8.89 -25.34 -10.94
N ARG A 147 9.10 -24.10 -11.36
CA ARG A 147 9.31 -22.98 -10.42
C ARG A 147 8.14 -22.79 -9.45
N ASN A 148 6.90 -23.06 -9.88
CA ASN A 148 5.71 -22.82 -9.07
C ASN A 148 5.55 -23.87 -7.96
N TYR A 149 5.97 -25.11 -8.22
CA TYR A 149 6.06 -26.16 -7.23
C TYR A 149 6.96 -25.75 -6.07
N TRP A 150 8.17 -25.26 -6.37
CA TRP A 150 9.09 -24.80 -5.33
C TRP A 150 8.57 -23.61 -4.55
N LEU A 151 7.95 -22.63 -5.21
CA LEU A 151 7.29 -21.52 -4.51
C LEU A 151 6.18 -21.98 -3.57
N LYS A 152 5.40 -23.00 -3.95
CA LYS A 152 4.37 -23.59 -3.09
C LYS A 152 4.98 -24.30 -1.88
N LYS A 153 6.06 -25.06 -2.08
CA LYS A 153 6.82 -25.73 -1.00
C LYS A 153 7.38 -24.71 -0.02
N ILE A 154 8.05 -23.67 -0.54
CA ILE A 154 8.57 -22.55 0.25
C ILE A 154 7.44 -21.85 1.03
N SER A 155 6.32 -21.56 0.37
CA SER A 155 5.14 -20.94 1.00
C SER A 155 4.62 -21.80 2.15
N SER A 156 4.44 -23.11 1.92
CA SER A 156 3.98 -24.03 2.96
C SER A 156 4.95 -24.08 4.14
N ALA A 157 6.25 -24.14 3.89
CA ALA A 157 7.26 -24.16 4.94
C ALA A 157 7.30 -22.83 5.72
N PHE A 158 7.12 -21.69 5.06
CA PHE A 158 6.96 -20.39 5.69
C PHE A 158 5.78 -20.33 6.67
N TYR A 159 4.59 -20.77 6.26
CA TYR A 159 3.43 -20.79 7.15
C TYR A 159 3.56 -21.82 8.29
N ASN A 160 4.36 -22.86 8.08
CA ASN A 160 4.70 -23.83 9.11
C ASN A 160 5.81 -23.34 10.06
N HIS A 161 6.47 -22.23 9.76
CA HIS A 161 7.54 -21.71 10.60
C HIS A 161 7.00 -21.31 11.99
N PRO A 162 7.66 -21.71 13.10
CA PRO A 162 7.16 -21.48 14.45
C PRO A 162 6.83 -20.02 14.78
N ILE A 163 7.64 -19.05 14.33
CA ILE A 163 7.36 -17.62 14.58
C ILE A 163 6.13 -17.12 13.82
N VAL A 164 5.89 -17.65 12.60
CA VAL A 164 4.73 -17.30 11.77
C VAL A 164 3.47 -17.92 12.37
N GLN A 165 3.54 -19.17 12.82
CA GLN A 165 2.46 -19.79 13.59
C GLN A 165 2.14 -19.02 14.87
N LEU A 166 3.18 -18.55 15.60
CA LEU A 166 3.00 -17.71 16.78
C LEU A 166 2.31 -16.39 16.43
N PHE A 167 2.73 -15.74 15.34
CA PHE A 167 2.08 -14.52 14.83
C PHE A 167 0.59 -14.76 14.61
N HIS A 168 0.20 -15.79 13.86
CA HIS A 168 -1.22 -16.10 13.62
C HIS A 168 -1.98 -16.43 14.90
N LYS A 169 -1.39 -17.22 15.80
CA LYS A 169 -1.99 -17.59 17.10
C LYS A 169 -2.21 -16.38 18.00
N LYS A 170 -1.31 -15.39 17.96
CA LYS A 170 -1.31 -14.20 18.82
C LYS A 170 -1.68 -12.91 18.08
N ARG A 171 -2.19 -13.01 16.85
CA ARG A 171 -2.46 -11.87 15.96
C ARG A 171 -3.24 -10.76 16.64
N ARG A 172 -4.35 -11.10 17.31
CA ARG A 172 -5.18 -10.12 18.04
C ARG A 172 -4.39 -9.32 19.08
N VAL A 173 -3.48 -9.97 19.80
CA VAL A 173 -2.65 -9.31 20.84
C VAL A 173 -1.59 -8.45 20.17
N ILE A 174 -0.91 -8.98 19.14
CA ILE A 174 0.09 -8.26 18.35
C ILE A 174 -0.50 -6.97 17.76
N ASP A 175 -1.63 -7.08 17.06
CA ASP A 175 -2.33 -5.95 16.45
C ASP A 175 -2.77 -4.95 17.54
N ALA A 176 -3.29 -5.43 18.67
CA ALA A 176 -3.70 -4.57 19.78
C ALA A 176 -2.53 -3.82 20.43
N VAL A 177 -1.35 -4.44 20.56
CA VAL A 177 -0.13 -3.76 21.04
C VAL A 177 0.26 -2.63 20.07
N GLU A 178 0.26 -2.87 18.76
CA GLU A 178 0.58 -1.84 17.77
C GLU A 178 -0.41 -0.68 17.79
N VAL A 179 -1.71 -0.99 17.80
CA VAL A 179 -2.78 0.01 17.85
C VAL A 179 -2.68 0.82 19.14
N MET A 180 -2.52 0.17 20.29
CA MET A 180 -2.43 0.88 21.56
C MET A 180 -1.17 1.74 21.64
N ASN A 181 -0.03 1.26 21.17
CA ASN A 181 1.22 2.02 21.20
C ASN A 181 1.07 3.41 20.53
N GLN A 182 0.26 3.48 19.48
CA GLN A 182 -0.06 4.71 18.72
C GLN A 182 -1.31 5.45 19.23
N SER A 183 -2.10 4.84 20.11
CA SER A 183 -3.37 5.39 20.58
C SER A 183 -3.19 6.60 21.49
N ALA A 184 -4.04 7.61 21.30
CA ALA A 184 -4.11 8.79 22.16
C ALA A 184 -4.57 8.45 23.59
N LEU A 185 -5.26 7.32 23.79
CA LEU A 185 -5.71 6.86 25.12
C LEU A 185 -4.55 6.63 26.09
N ILE A 186 -3.37 6.26 25.57
CA ILE A 186 -2.18 6.06 26.40
C ILE A 186 -1.80 7.34 27.16
N SER A 187 -2.04 8.52 26.57
CA SER A 187 -1.72 9.81 27.20
C SER A 187 -2.59 10.14 28.43
N VAL A 188 -3.67 9.39 28.65
CA VAL A 188 -4.62 9.59 29.76
C VAL A 188 -4.36 8.63 30.91
N LEU A 189 -3.67 7.52 30.64
CA LEU A 189 -3.36 6.55 31.67
C LEU A 189 -2.45 7.20 32.72
N ASN A 190 -2.79 6.99 33.99
CA ASN A 190 -1.93 7.36 35.11
C ASN A 190 -0.63 6.56 35.05
N TYR A 191 0.41 7.08 35.71
CA TYR A 191 1.76 6.51 35.76
C TYR A 191 2.49 6.54 34.41
N PRO A 192 2.92 7.75 33.96
CA PRO A 192 3.60 7.91 32.67
C PRO A 192 4.91 7.12 32.57
N GLU A 193 5.57 6.82 33.69
CA GLU A 193 6.78 6.00 33.73
C GLU A 193 6.50 4.54 33.37
N ASP A 194 5.43 3.94 33.91
CA ASP A 194 5.02 2.57 33.59
C ASP A 194 4.62 2.44 32.13
N ILE A 195 3.92 3.45 31.61
CA ILE A 195 3.56 3.57 30.20
C ILE A 195 4.80 3.68 29.31
N ALA A 196 5.77 4.53 29.67
CA ALA A 196 7.01 4.67 28.91
C ALA A 196 7.81 3.37 28.91
N GLY A 197 7.90 2.70 30.06
CA GLY A 197 8.50 1.37 30.19
C GLY A 197 7.79 0.31 29.36
N TRP A 198 6.45 0.31 29.34
CA TRP A 198 5.66 -0.57 28.50
C TRP A 198 5.91 -0.31 27.01
N ARG A 199 5.89 0.94 26.55
CA ARG A 199 6.17 1.31 25.15
C ARG A 199 7.56 0.86 24.69
N HIS A 200 8.57 1.08 25.54
CA HIS A 200 9.92 0.64 25.26
C HIS A 200 9.99 -0.89 25.09
N ARG A 201 9.34 -1.64 26.00
CA ARG A 201 9.26 -3.10 25.90
C ARG A 201 8.47 -3.56 24.68
N ALA A 202 7.33 -2.93 24.38
CA ALA A 202 6.54 -3.23 23.19
C ALA A 202 7.39 -3.12 21.92
N ALA A 203 8.21 -2.07 21.79
CA ALA A 203 9.12 -1.93 20.65
C ALA A 203 10.14 -3.08 20.51
N ILE A 204 10.54 -3.72 21.61
CA ILE A 204 11.44 -4.89 21.61
C ILE A 204 10.66 -6.18 21.32
N VAL A 205 9.52 -6.36 21.99
CA VAL A 205 8.67 -7.56 21.85
C VAL A 205 8.11 -7.68 20.43
N MET A 206 7.84 -6.56 19.77
CA MET A 206 7.26 -6.54 18.43
C MET A 206 8.26 -6.76 17.29
N ARG A 207 9.58 -6.71 17.54
CA ARG A 207 10.60 -6.86 16.47
C ARG A 207 10.43 -8.11 15.61
N PRO A 208 10.26 -9.33 16.18
CA PRO A 208 10.11 -10.55 15.38
C PRO A 208 8.91 -10.51 14.44
N PHE A 209 7.84 -9.82 14.85
CA PHE A 209 6.60 -9.73 14.08
C PHE A 209 6.64 -8.60 13.05
N ARG A 210 7.33 -7.49 13.34
CA ARG A 210 7.56 -6.38 12.41
C ARG A 210 8.55 -6.75 11.29
N ALA A 211 9.43 -7.71 11.54
CA ALA A 211 10.33 -8.26 10.52
C ALA A 211 9.58 -9.07 9.45
N LEU A 212 8.35 -9.54 9.74
CA LEU A 212 7.51 -10.24 8.79
C LEU A 212 6.69 -9.24 7.97
N PRO A 213 6.78 -9.24 6.63
CA PRO A 213 5.98 -8.33 5.82
C PRO A 213 4.49 -8.67 5.92
N GLU A 214 3.64 -7.65 6.04
CA GLU A 214 2.19 -7.82 6.20
C GLU A 214 1.59 -8.70 5.10
N GLU A 215 1.94 -8.46 3.83
CA GLU A 215 1.43 -9.23 2.70
C GLU A 215 1.78 -10.72 2.74
N TRP A 216 2.89 -11.09 3.40
CA TRP A 216 3.29 -12.49 3.55
C TRP A 216 2.47 -13.20 4.61
N VAL A 217 2.02 -12.50 5.65
CA VAL A 217 1.28 -13.08 6.78
C VAL A 217 -0.23 -12.87 6.69
N THR A 218 -0.73 -12.02 5.78
CA THR A 218 -2.17 -11.84 5.57
C THR A 218 -2.81 -12.94 4.72
N GLY A 219 -2.02 -13.62 3.90
CA GLY A 219 -2.48 -14.74 3.07
C GLY A 219 -2.82 -15.97 3.89
N SER A 220 -3.61 -16.89 3.32
CA SER A 220 -3.97 -18.15 3.97
C SER A 220 -3.12 -19.34 3.52
N LYS A 221 -2.52 -19.28 2.32
CA LYS A 221 -1.74 -20.38 1.72
C LYS A 221 -0.64 -19.96 0.73
N GLU A 222 -0.64 -18.70 0.32
CA GLU A 222 0.34 -18.18 -0.63
C GLU A 222 1.05 -16.99 0.02
N ILE A 223 2.38 -16.96 -0.10
CA ILE A 223 3.18 -15.76 0.19
C ILE A 223 2.78 -14.62 -0.76
N CYS A 224 3.25 -13.40 -0.51
CA CYS A 224 2.80 -12.24 -1.29
C CYS A 224 2.91 -12.44 -2.82
N SER A 225 2.00 -11.80 -3.57
CA SER A 225 1.81 -11.99 -5.02
C SER A 225 2.97 -11.47 -5.89
N HIS A 226 3.90 -10.72 -5.32
CA HIS A 226 5.04 -10.14 -6.01
C HIS A 226 5.96 -11.19 -6.65
N LYS A 227 6.72 -10.78 -7.67
CA LYS A 227 7.72 -11.64 -8.31
C LYS A 227 8.82 -11.99 -7.30
N LYS A 228 9.18 -13.27 -7.23
CA LYS A 228 10.25 -13.79 -6.37
C LYS A 228 11.51 -14.07 -7.19
N LEU A 229 12.66 -13.69 -6.66
CA LEU A 229 13.96 -14.11 -7.15
C LEU A 229 14.38 -15.35 -6.36
N LEU A 230 14.72 -16.43 -7.07
CA LEU A 230 15.23 -17.65 -6.47
C LEU A 230 16.71 -17.75 -6.81
N THR A 231 17.54 -17.86 -5.78
CA THR A 231 18.96 -18.17 -5.88
C THR A 231 19.22 -19.48 -5.16
N PHE A 232 20.22 -20.22 -5.60
CA PHE A 232 20.44 -21.59 -5.17
C PHE A 232 21.78 -21.70 -4.48
N ASN A 233 21.83 -22.36 -3.33
CA ASN A 233 23.05 -22.60 -2.59
C ASN A 233 23.29 -24.12 -2.49
N PRO A 234 24.14 -24.69 -3.37
CA PRO A 234 24.40 -26.12 -3.40
C PRO A 234 25.08 -26.64 -2.13
N LYS A 235 25.95 -25.83 -1.48
CA LYS A 235 26.71 -26.24 -0.29
C LYS A 235 25.78 -26.49 0.91
N SER A 236 24.79 -25.64 1.12
CA SER A 236 23.75 -25.79 2.14
C SER A 236 22.51 -26.52 1.64
N ARG A 237 22.49 -26.93 0.37
CA ARG A 237 21.32 -27.52 -0.30
C ARG A 237 20.04 -26.70 -0.08
N SER A 238 20.15 -25.38 -0.16
CA SER A 238 19.06 -24.44 0.12
C SER A 238 18.70 -23.57 -1.09
N ILE A 239 17.46 -23.07 -1.08
CA ILE A 239 16.91 -22.13 -2.05
C ILE A 239 16.66 -20.82 -1.31
N CYS A 240 17.39 -19.77 -1.67
CA CYS A 240 17.14 -18.43 -1.17
C CYS A 240 16.01 -17.79 -2.00
N CYS A 241 14.94 -17.39 -1.32
CA CYS A 241 13.76 -16.77 -1.89
C CYS A 241 13.71 -15.30 -1.46
N TYR A 242 13.94 -14.41 -2.42
CA TYR A 242 13.92 -12.97 -2.20
C TYR A 242 12.74 -12.30 -2.92
N CYS A 243 12.14 -11.32 -2.25
CA CYS A 243 11.07 -10.49 -2.79
C CYS A 243 11.49 -9.02 -2.72
N GLU A 244 11.87 -8.45 -3.87
CA GLU A 244 12.29 -7.04 -3.98
C GLU A 244 11.25 -6.06 -3.44
N THR A 245 9.96 -6.27 -3.74
CA THR A 245 8.90 -5.34 -3.32
C THR A 245 8.65 -5.34 -1.81
N CYS A 246 8.82 -6.49 -1.15
CA CYS A 246 8.63 -6.61 0.29
C CYS A 246 9.92 -6.44 1.09
N ASP A 247 11.05 -6.30 0.38
CA ASP A 247 12.41 -6.37 0.91
C ASP A 247 12.61 -7.50 1.92
N PHE A 248 12.19 -8.71 1.54
CA PHE A 248 12.17 -9.85 2.44
C PHE A 248 12.81 -11.08 1.79
N CYS A 249 13.64 -11.75 2.58
CA CYS A 249 14.44 -12.89 2.17
C CYS A 249 14.32 -14.01 3.19
N LEU A 250 14.23 -15.25 2.70
CA LEU A 250 14.33 -16.46 3.50
C LEU A 250 15.14 -17.52 2.75
N GLU A 251 15.68 -18.47 3.49
CA GLU A 251 16.32 -19.66 2.94
C GLU A 251 15.46 -20.88 3.21
N TYR A 252 15.19 -21.65 2.16
CA TYR A 252 14.47 -22.92 2.23
C TYR A 252 15.45 -24.09 2.10
N HIS A 253 15.56 -24.92 3.13
CA HIS A 253 16.40 -26.11 3.16
C HIS A 253 15.66 -27.28 2.51
N VAL A 254 16.17 -27.76 1.37
CA VAL A 254 15.43 -28.69 0.50
C VAL A 254 15.22 -30.05 1.16
N GLU A 255 16.20 -30.54 1.91
CA GLU A 255 16.14 -31.86 2.56
C GLU A 255 15.30 -31.85 3.84
N GLU A 256 15.37 -30.77 4.61
CA GLU A 256 14.64 -30.63 5.89
C GLU A 256 13.19 -30.15 5.69
N GLU A 257 12.87 -29.65 4.50
CA GLU A 257 11.61 -28.99 4.14
C GLU A 257 11.25 -27.81 5.07
N GLN A 258 12.25 -27.09 5.56
CA GLN A 258 12.09 -25.98 6.50
C GLN A 258 12.60 -24.66 5.90
N VAL A 259 12.09 -23.55 6.42
CA VAL A 259 12.65 -22.22 6.13
C VAL A 259 13.40 -21.68 7.33
N THR A 260 14.40 -20.88 7.05
CA THR A 260 15.12 -20.05 8.03
C THR A 260 15.14 -18.61 7.55
N PHE A 261 15.07 -17.67 8.48
CA PHE A 261 15.19 -16.25 8.21
C PHE A 261 16.63 -15.77 8.39
N ILE A 262 16.95 -14.61 7.80
CA ILE A 262 18.26 -13.96 7.99
C ILE A 262 18.51 -13.67 9.47
N GLU A 263 17.48 -13.22 10.18
CA GLU A 263 17.49 -13.03 11.62
C GLU A 263 16.50 -14.01 12.28
N GLU A 264 17.04 -15.00 12.98
CA GLU A 264 16.24 -15.95 13.73
C GLU A 264 15.92 -15.44 15.14
N TYR A 265 14.68 -15.67 15.56
CA TYR A 265 14.19 -15.23 16.86
C TYR A 265 13.81 -16.42 17.72
N ASP A 266 14.20 -16.39 19.00
CA ASP A 266 13.78 -17.39 19.98
C ASP A 266 12.25 -17.35 20.16
N VAL A 267 11.61 -18.44 19.74
CA VAL A 267 10.15 -18.62 19.73
C VAL A 267 9.58 -18.71 21.14
N GLU A 268 10.28 -19.39 22.06
CA GLU A 268 9.83 -19.51 23.45
C GLU A 268 9.89 -18.17 24.16
N LEU A 269 11.01 -17.45 23.97
CA LEU A 269 11.19 -16.12 24.51
C LEU A 269 10.17 -15.15 23.92
N SER A 270 9.92 -15.20 22.62
CA SER A 270 8.90 -14.38 21.94
C SER A 270 7.50 -14.67 22.48
N THR A 271 7.15 -15.94 22.69
CA THR A 271 5.87 -16.36 23.28
C THR A 271 5.70 -15.81 24.70
N LYS A 272 6.75 -15.94 25.54
CA LYS A 272 6.76 -15.40 26.91
C LYS A 272 6.61 -13.88 26.89
N ARG A 273 7.37 -13.19 26.03
CA ARG A 273 7.35 -11.74 25.88
C ARG A 273 5.99 -11.19 25.45
N VAL A 274 5.33 -11.80 24.46
CA VAL A 274 3.97 -11.41 24.03
C VAL A 274 2.96 -11.56 25.17
N THR A 275 3.06 -12.65 25.93
CA THR A 275 2.17 -12.88 27.07
C THR A 275 2.44 -11.88 28.21
N THR A 276 3.70 -11.57 28.47
CA THR A 276 4.09 -10.60 29.51
C THR A 276 3.68 -9.18 29.12
N ILE A 277 3.88 -8.74 27.88
CA ILE A 277 3.53 -7.37 27.47
C ILE A 277 2.01 -7.13 27.54
N GLU A 278 1.20 -8.14 27.21
CA GLU A 278 -0.25 -8.12 27.40
C GLU A 278 -0.62 -8.01 28.89
N LYS A 279 -0.03 -8.85 29.74
CA LYS A 279 -0.26 -8.80 31.20
C LYS A 279 0.11 -7.45 31.80
N GLN A 280 1.27 -6.91 31.43
CA GLN A 280 1.74 -5.60 31.90
C GLN A 280 0.77 -4.48 31.50
N PHE A 281 0.31 -4.46 30.24
CA PHE A 281 -0.69 -3.48 29.83
C PHE A 281 -1.98 -3.60 30.63
N ASN A 282 -2.48 -4.84 30.80
CA ASN A 282 -3.71 -5.10 31.53
C ASN A 282 -3.61 -4.68 33.01
N GLU A 283 -2.45 -4.84 33.64
CA GLU A 283 -2.20 -4.36 35.00
C GLU A 283 -2.26 -2.83 35.07
N ILE A 284 -1.58 -2.13 34.16
CA ILE A 284 -1.64 -0.66 34.07
C ILE A 284 -3.08 -0.20 33.82
N ALA A 285 -3.81 -0.84 32.91
CA ALA A 285 -5.20 -0.50 32.61
C ALA A 285 -6.12 -0.67 33.83
N ARG A 286 -5.94 -1.74 34.63
CA ARG A 286 -6.73 -1.99 35.85
C ARG A 286 -6.44 -0.98 36.96
N GLN A 287 -5.20 -0.51 37.09
CA GLN A 287 -4.87 0.60 37.98
C GLN A 287 -5.57 1.92 37.57
N ASN A 288 -6.07 1.98 36.34
CA ASN A 288 -6.78 3.11 35.75
C ASN A 288 -8.30 2.87 35.67
N GLN A 289 -8.90 2.24 36.68
CA GLN A 289 -10.33 1.90 36.71
C GLN A 289 -11.26 3.08 36.41
N SER A 290 -10.93 4.29 36.89
CA SER A 290 -11.74 5.49 36.60
C SER A 290 -11.82 5.79 35.10
N LEU A 291 -10.75 5.57 34.33
CA LEU A 291 -10.78 5.75 32.88
C LEU A 291 -11.71 4.73 32.21
N LEU A 292 -11.63 3.47 32.63
CA LEU A 292 -12.48 2.40 32.09
C LEU A 292 -13.97 2.73 32.35
N GLU A 293 -14.30 3.18 33.55
CA GLU A 293 -15.65 3.63 33.91
C GLU A 293 -16.09 4.83 33.07
N GLN A 294 -15.21 5.81 32.84
CA GLN A 294 -15.51 6.97 31.99
C GLN A 294 -15.82 6.56 30.54
N LEU A 295 -15.07 5.60 29.98
CA LEU A 295 -15.32 5.06 28.64
C LEU A 295 -16.67 4.34 28.57
N LEU A 296 -17.00 3.55 29.59
CA LEU A 296 -18.32 2.89 29.69
C LEU A 296 -19.46 3.92 29.80
N GLN A 297 -19.25 4.99 30.55
CA GLN A 297 -20.22 6.08 30.68
C GLN A 297 -20.40 6.86 29.37
N LEU A 298 -19.31 7.18 28.65
CA LEU A 298 -19.39 7.78 27.31
C LEU A 298 -20.18 6.89 26.34
N ARG A 299 -19.99 5.56 26.42
CA ARG A 299 -20.76 4.60 25.63
C ARG A 299 -22.25 4.65 25.96
N VAL A 300 -22.63 4.73 27.23
CA VAL A 300 -24.04 4.87 27.66
C VAL A 300 -24.64 6.16 27.10
N LEU A 301 -23.94 7.29 27.23
CA LEU A 301 -24.38 8.58 26.68
C LEU A 301 -24.56 8.51 25.16
N LYS A 302 -23.60 7.91 24.45
CA LYS A 302 -23.69 7.72 23.00
C LYS A 302 -24.92 6.89 22.62
N LYS A 303 -25.21 5.82 23.36
CA LYS A 303 -26.41 4.99 23.15
C LYS A 303 -27.69 5.79 23.42
N GLN A 304 -27.74 6.59 24.49
CA GLN A 304 -28.89 7.45 24.78
C GLN A 304 -29.14 8.46 23.66
N LEU A 305 -28.11 9.18 23.20
CA LEU A 305 -28.24 10.14 22.10
C LEU A 305 -28.61 9.48 20.77
N SER A 306 -28.19 8.24 20.53
CA SER A 306 -28.54 7.50 19.32
C SER A 306 -30.05 7.30 19.14
N THR A 307 -30.82 7.35 20.24
CA THR A 307 -32.29 7.27 20.17
C THR A 307 -32.90 8.45 19.42
N ALA A 308 -32.31 9.65 19.51
CA ALA A 308 -32.74 10.88 18.84
C ALA A 308 -31.82 11.26 17.65
N ARG A 309 -31.12 10.27 17.09
CA ARG A 309 -30.13 10.48 16.02
C ARG A 309 -30.65 11.31 14.85
N LYS A 310 -31.86 11.02 14.35
CA LYS A 310 -32.43 11.73 13.20
C LYS A 310 -32.55 13.24 13.45
N THR A 311 -33.11 13.61 14.60
CA THR A 311 -33.30 15.01 15.00
C THR A 311 -31.96 15.73 15.19
N LEU A 312 -30.97 15.05 15.74
CA LEU A 312 -29.63 15.60 15.97
C LEU A 312 -28.83 15.75 14.66
N ASP A 313 -28.90 14.78 13.75
CA ASP A 313 -28.31 14.85 12.41
C ASP A 313 -28.93 16.01 11.60
N GLU A 314 -30.25 16.19 11.68
CA GLU A 314 -30.95 17.33 11.07
C GLU A 314 -30.51 18.67 11.70
N SER A 315 -30.41 18.73 13.02
CA SER A 315 -29.95 19.93 13.74
C SER A 315 -28.52 20.31 13.36
N LEU A 316 -27.62 19.32 13.22
CA LEU A 316 -26.26 19.57 12.73
C LEU A 316 -26.28 20.12 11.30
N THR A 317 -27.13 19.58 10.43
CA THR A 317 -27.27 20.07 9.04
C THR A 317 -27.72 21.52 9.02
N ILE A 318 -28.71 21.88 9.84
CA ILE A 318 -29.22 23.26 9.94
C ILE A 318 -28.14 24.21 10.49
N ILE A 319 -27.35 23.82 11.50
CA ILE A 319 -26.22 24.64 11.95
C ILE A 319 -25.26 24.93 10.80
N HIS A 320 -24.85 23.92 10.04
CA HIS A 320 -23.95 24.14 8.91
C HIS A 320 -24.57 25.06 7.84
N GLN A 321 -25.89 25.02 7.66
CA GLN A 321 -26.60 25.97 6.79
C GLN A 321 -26.53 27.39 7.37
N ILE A 322 -26.89 27.61 8.65
CA ILE A 322 -26.82 28.91 9.32
C ILE A 322 -25.40 29.50 9.24
N GLU A 323 -24.38 28.70 9.54
CA GLU A 323 -22.97 29.12 9.47
C GLU A 323 -22.57 29.57 8.06
N ARG A 324 -23.10 28.91 7.02
CA ARG A 324 -22.90 29.28 5.61
C ARG A 324 -23.59 30.59 5.27
N TYR A 325 -24.84 30.80 5.70
CA TYR A 325 -25.57 32.05 5.48
C TYR A 325 -24.87 33.23 6.16
N GLN A 326 -24.46 33.09 7.43
CA GLN A 326 -23.81 34.16 8.20
C GLN A 326 -22.31 34.31 7.93
N ARG A 327 -21.67 33.32 7.28
CA ARG A 327 -20.21 33.22 7.08
C ARG A 327 -19.42 33.34 8.38
N LYS A 328 -20.00 32.84 9.47
CA LYS A 328 -19.44 32.79 10.81
C LYS A 328 -19.75 31.43 11.41
N SER A 329 -18.78 30.84 12.11
CA SER A 329 -19.02 29.62 12.87
C SER A 329 -19.92 29.94 14.07
N GLU A 330 -20.99 29.17 14.22
CA GLU A 330 -21.84 29.22 15.39
C GLU A 330 -21.11 28.53 16.54
N ASP A 331 -21.17 29.10 17.75
CA ASP A 331 -20.62 28.41 18.90
C ASP A 331 -21.53 27.23 19.26
N LYS A 332 -21.17 26.04 18.79
CA LYS A 332 -21.90 24.80 19.06
C LYS A 332 -22.07 24.54 20.57
N LYS A 333 -21.24 25.14 21.45
CA LYS A 333 -21.40 25.03 22.91
C LYS A 333 -22.69 25.66 23.43
N THR A 334 -23.31 26.55 22.65
CA THR A 334 -24.65 27.12 22.92
C THR A 334 -25.73 26.04 22.93
N TYR A 335 -25.49 24.93 22.24
CA TYR A 335 -26.39 23.76 22.15
C TYR A 335 -25.70 22.51 22.73
N PRO A 336 -25.67 22.32 24.06
CA PRO A 336 -24.84 21.29 24.71
C PRO A 336 -25.10 19.85 24.24
N LEU A 337 -26.36 19.48 23.98
CA LEU A 337 -26.72 18.15 23.49
C LEU A 337 -26.17 17.90 22.07
N LEU A 338 -26.23 18.92 21.22
CA LEU A 338 -25.77 18.86 19.85
C LEU A 338 -24.24 18.83 19.77
N TYR A 339 -23.56 19.63 20.59
CA TYR A 339 -22.10 19.61 20.74
C TYR A 339 -21.57 18.24 21.20
N MET A 340 -22.22 17.66 22.21
CA MET A 340 -21.89 16.32 22.70
C MET A 340 -22.14 15.26 21.62
N TYR A 341 -23.26 15.34 20.88
CA TYR A 341 -23.54 14.42 19.78
C TYR A 341 -22.50 14.51 18.66
N ASP A 342 -22.14 15.71 18.21
CA ASP A 342 -21.11 15.92 17.18
C ASP A 342 -19.80 15.23 17.58
N LYS A 343 -19.34 15.42 18.82
CA LYS A 343 -18.14 14.76 19.34
C LYS A 343 -18.27 13.24 19.45
N LEU A 344 -19.38 12.72 19.99
CA LEU A 344 -19.56 11.28 20.21
C LEU A 344 -19.87 10.49 18.93
N SER A 345 -20.41 11.16 17.90
CA SER A 345 -20.69 10.53 16.60
C SER A 345 -19.40 10.05 15.93
N ARG A 346 -18.28 10.75 16.16
CA ARG A 346 -16.95 10.49 15.59
C ARG A 346 -16.11 9.50 16.38
N THR A 347 -16.55 9.08 17.57
CA THR A 347 -15.82 8.11 18.39
C THR A 347 -16.30 6.69 18.14
N HIS A 348 -15.45 5.71 18.39
CA HIS A 348 -15.82 4.30 18.43
C HIS A 348 -15.42 3.70 19.78
N ILE A 349 -16.37 3.04 20.45
CA ILE A 349 -16.16 2.35 21.72
C ILE A 349 -16.82 0.99 21.56
N ALA A 350 -16.07 -0.09 21.76
CA ALA A 350 -16.57 -1.45 21.61
C ALA A 350 -17.75 -1.75 22.55
N GLU A 351 -18.76 -2.46 22.03
CA GLU A 351 -19.98 -2.79 22.77
C GLU A 351 -19.75 -3.81 23.88
N GLN A 352 -18.84 -4.76 23.66
CA GLN A 352 -18.54 -5.82 24.61
C GLN A 352 -17.16 -5.59 25.21
N THR A 353 -17.08 -5.66 26.54
CA THR A 353 -15.80 -5.69 27.24
C THR A 353 -15.15 -7.07 27.05
N CYS A 354 -13.83 -7.10 26.95
CA CYS A 354 -13.05 -8.33 26.88
C CYS A 354 -12.34 -8.59 28.22
N ASN A 355 -11.99 -9.84 28.53
CA ASN A 355 -11.17 -10.17 29.70
C ASN A 355 -9.75 -9.55 29.63
N SER A 356 -9.31 -9.16 28.44
CA SER A 356 -8.05 -8.46 28.20
C SER A 356 -8.35 -6.99 27.89
N GLU A 357 -7.94 -6.11 28.80
CA GLU A 357 -8.12 -4.66 28.65
C GLU A 357 -7.34 -4.10 27.47
N LEU A 358 -6.19 -4.70 27.15
CA LEU A 358 -5.43 -4.39 25.94
C LEU A 358 -6.30 -4.58 24.69
N LEU A 359 -6.95 -5.72 24.56
CA LEU A 359 -7.78 -6.03 23.40
C LEU A 359 -9.00 -5.10 23.33
N TRP A 360 -9.63 -4.82 24.49
CA TRP A 360 -10.79 -3.94 24.54
C TRP A 360 -10.43 -2.49 24.22
N LEU A 361 -9.38 -1.95 24.84
CA LEU A 361 -8.93 -0.57 24.62
C LEU A 361 -8.37 -0.35 23.21
N ALA A 362 -7.78 -1.38 22.58
CA ALA A 362 -7.35 -1.29 21.18
C ALA A 362 -8.52 -1.06 20.21
N GLU A 363 -9.73 -1.48 20.57
CA GLU A 363 -10.94 -1.22 19.78
C GLU A 363 -11.54 0.18 20.08
N VAL A 364 -10.99 0.94 21.02
CA VAL A 364 -11.49 2.28 21.35
C VAL A 364 -10.76 3.35 20.53
N ARG A 365 -11.54 4.15 19.79
CA ARG A 365 -11.07 5.31 19.02
C ARG A 365 -11.77 6.56 19.51
N LEU A 366 -11.03 7.48 20.10
CA LEU A 366 -11.52 8.79 20.49
C LEU A 366 -10.95 9.85 19.54
N ASP A 367 -11.83 10.72 19.02
CA ASP A 367 -11.45 11.86 18.18
C ASP A 367 -10.71 12.92 19.01
N ASP A 368 -11.21 13.22 20.21
CA ASP A 368 -10.57 14.10 21.18
C ASP A 368 -10.67 13.54 22.59
N VAL A 369 -9.53 13.23 23.17
CA VAL A 369 -9.37 12.72 24.53
C VAL A 369 -9.90 13.68 25.60
N ARG A 370 -9.94 15.00 25.32
CA ARG A 370 -10.44 16.01 26.26
C ARG A 370 -11.92 15.81 26.59
N MET A 371 -12.68 15.06 25.79
CA MET A 371 -14.08 14.73 26.09
C MET A 371 -14.26 13.98 27.41
N LEU A 372 -13.23 13.25 27.87
CA LEU A 372 -13.25 12.59 29.17
C LEU A 372 -13.35 13.60 30.33
N LYS A 373 -12.81 14.81 30.16
CA LYS A 373 -12.93 15.90 31.13
C LYS A 373 -14.32 16.54 31.11
N GLU A 374 -15.00 16.52 29.97
CA GLU A 374 -16.36 17.07 29.79
C GLU A 374 -17.45 16.10 30.28
N LEU A 375 -17.14 14.82 30.46
CA LEU A 375 -18.10 13.77 30.81
C LEU A 375 -18.96 14.08 32.04
N ARG A 376 -18.35 14.56 33.14
CA ARG A 376 -19.08 14.90 34.37
C ARG A 376 -20.11 16.01 34.16
N HIS A 377 -19.83 16.91 33.23
CA HIS A 377 -20.76 17.97 32.86
C HIS A 377 -21.88 17.42 31.98
N TRP A 378 -21.54 16.60 30.98
CA TRP A 378 -22.51 15.98 30.09
C TRP A 378 -23.53 15.11 30.82
N GLN A 379 -23.09 14.30 31.79
CA GLN A 379 -24.00 13.47 32.60
C GLN A 379 -25.06 14.26 33.37
N LYS A 380 -24.77 15.51 33.75
CA LYS A 380 -25.74 16.39 34.44
C LYS A 380 -26.75 17.01 33.48
N ILE A 381 -26.40 17.11 32.20
CA ILE A 381 -27.20 17.79 31.18
C ILE A 381 -28.13 16.80 30.48
N VAL A 382 -27.70 15.55 30.28
CA VAL A 382 -28.48 14.56 29.51
C VAL A 382 -29.69 14.11 30.34
N PRO A 383 -30.93 14.47 29.94
CA PRO A 383 -32.12 13.96 30.60
C PRO A 383 -32.33 12.47 30.27
N GLU A 384 -33.14 11.77 31.06
CA GLU A 384 -33.52 10.37 30.79
C GLU A 384 -34.21 10.21 29.43
N ASN A 385 -34.97 11.23 28.99
CA ASN A 385 -35.55 11.30 27.65
C ASN A 385 -35.00 12.52 26.89
N VAL A 386 -34.16 12.27 25.89
CA VAL A 386 -33.50 13.30 25.08
C VAL A 386 -34.39 13.90 23.99
N TYR A 387 -35.53 13.29 23.65
CA TYR A 387 -36.38 13.74 22.54
C TYR A 387 -36.93 15.17 22.71
N PRO A 388 -37.56 15.55 23.85
CA PRO A 388 -38.15 16.88 23.98
C PRO A 388 -37.11 18.00 23.84
N MET A 389 -35.93 17.83 24.43
CA MET A 389 -34.86 18.83 24.35
C MET A 389 -34.23 18.89 22.94
N THR A 390 -34.06 17.76 22.27
CA THR A 390 -33.50 17.74 20.91
C THR A 390 -34.48 18.30 19.87
N SER A 391 -35.79 18.05 20.02
CA SER A 391 -36.82 18.67 19.20
C SER A 391 -36.90 20.18 19.42
N HIS A 392 -36.80 20.65 20.67
CA HIS A 392 -36.79 22.08 20.96
C HIS A 392 -35.57 22.79 20.33
N VAL A 393 -34.37 22.19 20.44
CA VAL A 393 -33.17 22.70 19.77
C VAL A 393 -33.35 22.73 18.25
N LEU A 394 -33.97 21.70 17.67
CA LEU A 394 -34.25 21.69 16.23
C LEU A 394 -35.22 22.81 15.82
N GLU A 395 -36.28 23.06 16.59
CA GLU A 395 -37.23 24.13 16.34
C GLU A 395 -36.57 25.52 16.48
N GLU A 396 -35.76 25.73 17.50
CA GLU A 396 -34.99 26.96 17.68
C GLU A 396 -34.05 27.21 16.50
N LEU A 397 -33.32 26.17 16.07
CA LEU A 397 -32.43 26.24 14.91
C LEU A 397 -33.21 26.48 13.60
N LYS A 398 -34.42 25.92 13.45
CA LYS A 398 -35.29 26.19 12.29
C LYS A 398 -35.74 27.64 12.27
N SER A 399 -36.21 28.17 13.40
CA SER A 399 -36.59 29.59 13.53
C SER A 399 -35.40 30.50 13.23
N LYS A 400 -34.22 30.19 13.77
CA LYS A 400 -33.00 30.96 13.50
C LYS A 400 -32.57 30.85 12.03
N LEU A 401 -32.75 29.70 11.39
CA LEU A 401 -32.51 29.57 9.95
C LEU A 401 -33.47 30.46 9.15
N GLU A 402 -34.74 30.55 9.53
CA GLU A 402 -35.71 31.45 8.91
C GLU A 402 -35.31 32.93 9.07
N GLU A 403 -34.83 33.35 10.24
CA GLU A 403 -34.33 34.72 10.49
C GLU A 403 -33.07 35.07 9.68
N VAL A 404 -32.24 34.07 9.36
CA VAL A 404 -30.93 34.25 8.73
C VAL A 404 -30.98 34.07 7.21
N ARG A 405 -32.05 33.46 6.70
CA ARG A 405 -32.30 33.37 5.27
C ARG A 405 -32.48 34.75 4.67
N TYR A 406 -31.93 34.95 3.46
CA TYR A 406 -32.10 36.19 2.75
C TYR A 406 -33.56 36.37 2.32
N GLU A 407 -34.16 37.49 2.72
CA GLU A 407 -35.43 37.94 2.14
C GLU A 407 -35.18 38.54 0.74
N GLU A 408 -36.20 38.53 -0.12
CA GLU A 408 -36.10 39.05 -1.50
C GLU A 408 -35.53 40.48 -1.58
N ASN A 409 -35.79 41.29 -0.55
CA ASN A 409 -35.40 42.70 -0.46
C ASN A 409 -34.05 42.92 0.23
N ASP A 410 -33.41 41.88 0.76
CA ASP A 410 -32.14 42.02 1.48
C ASP A 410 -31.02 42.50 0.56
N VAL A 411 -30.27 43.50 1.00
CA VAL A 411 -29.16 44.06 0.22
C VAL A 411 -27.92 43.20 0.38
N ILE A 412 -27.56 42.44 -0.66
CA ILE A 412 -26.40 41.53 -0.65
C ILE A 412 -25.09 42.27 -0.93
N ILE A 413 -25.10 43.19 -1.91
CA ILE A 413 -23.91 43.95 -2.32
C ILE A 413 -24.30 45.40 -2.61
N THR A 414 -23.53 46.36 -2.09
CA THR A 414 -23.64 47.76 -2.52
C THR A 414 -22.44 48.16 -3.36
N ILE A 415 -22.67 48.64 -4.58
CA ILE A 415 -21.60 49.15 -5.47
C ILE A 415 -21.80 50.62 -5.73
N LYS A 416 -20.90 51.44 -5.18
CA LYS A 416 -20.90 52.90 -5.39
C LYS A 416 -22.28 53.51 -5.11
N GLY A 417 -22.86 53.16 -3.97
CA GLY A 417 -24.14 53.66 -3.50
C GLY A 417 -25.38 53.01 -4.12
N ARG A 418 -25.20 51.97 -4.96
CA ARG A 418 -26.32 51.22 -5.55
C ARG A 418 -26.44 49.86 -4.87
N PRO A 419 -27.51 49.62 -4.10
CA PRO A 419 -27.76 48.32 -3.49
C PRO A 419 -28.23 47.33 -4.57
N LEU A 420 -27.80 46.08 -4.44
CA LEU A 420 -28.32 44.94 -5.18
C LEU A 420 -29.05 44.04 -4.19
N THR A 421 -30.33 43.79 -4.43
CA THR A 421 -31.13 42.94 -3.54
C THR A 421 -30.87 41.46 -3.78
N TYR A 422 -31.35 40.61 -2.87
CA TYR A 422 -31.26 39.17 -3.01
C TYR A 422 -32.01 38.67 -4.24
N ALA A 423 -33.23 39.16 -4.48
CA ALA A 423 -34.00 38.81 -5.67
C ALA A 423 -33.28 39.18 -6.98
N GLU A 424 -32.65 40.35 -7.04
CA GLU A 424 -31.83 40.75 -8.19
C GLU A 424 -30.58 39.87 -8.32
N THR A 425 -29.99 39.48 -7.19
CA THR A 425 -28.83 38.57 -7.14
C THR A 425 -29.20 37.18 -7.66
N GLN A 426 -30.32 36.60 -7.23
CA GLN A 426 -30.84 35.32 -7.73
C GLN A 426 -31.07 35.37 -9.25
N GLN A 427 -31.68 36.45 -9.76
CA GLN A 427 -31.87 36.61 -11.19
C GLN A 427 -30.54 36.70 -11.95
N ILE A 428 -29.52 37.35 -11.39
CA ILE A 428 -28.17 37.40 -11.99
C ILE A 428 -27.50 36.02 -11.94
N LEU A 429 -27.67 35.27 -10.85
CA LEU A 429 -27.15 33.91 -10.74
C LEU A 429 -27.83 33.00 -11.75
N ASP A 430 -29.16 33.03 -11.89
CA ASP A 430 -29.91 32.31 -12.93
C ASP A 430 -29.37 32.59 -14.33
N LEU A 431 -29.12 33.86 -14.68
CA LEU A 431 -28.51 34.22 -15.96
C LEU A 431 -27.16 33.51 -16.13
N ILE A 432 -26.36 33.43 -15.07
CA ILE A 432 -25.04 32.78 -15.07
C ILE A 432 -25.17 31.25 -15.10
N TYR A 433 -26.19 30.66 -14.47
CA TYR A 433 -26.49 29.23 -14.56
C TYR A 433 -26.71 28.82 -16.02
N TYR A 434 -27.57 29.54 -16.72
CA TYR A 434 -27.96 29.19 -18.09
C TYR A 434 -26.93 29.63 -19.16
N TYR A 435 -26.23 30.76 -18.94
CA TYR A 435 -25.41 31.40 -19.99
C TYR A 435 -23.96 31.70 -19.58
N GLY A 436 -23.60 31.46 -18.32
CA GLY A 436 -22.32 31.86 -17.75
C GLY A 436 -21.11 31.16 -18.34
N THR A 437 -21.26 29.89 -18.72
CA THR A 437 -20.18 29.06 -19.29
C THR A 437 -20.09 29.18 -20.82
N THR A 438 -21.19 29.54 -21.47
CA THR A 438 -21.32 29.64 -22.93
C THR A 438 -20.94 31.03 -23.46
N HIS A 439 -21.10 32.08 -22.65
CA HIS A 439 -20.85 33.46 -23.06
C HIS A 439 -19.81 34.18 -22.20
N PRO A 440 -18.99 35.05 -22.81
CA PRO A 440 -18.05 35.88 -22.05
C PRO A 440 -18.71 36.85 -21.09
N ALA A 441 -18.02 37.15 -19.98
CA ALA A 441 -18.44 38.09 -18.95
C ALA A 441 -18.94 39.43 -19.52
N HIS A 442 -18.25 39.99 -20.51
CA HIS A 442 -18.65 41.26 -21.14
C HIS A 442 -20.02 41.15 -21.84
N THR A 443 -20.37 39.99 -22.37
CA THR A 443 -21.67 39.75 -23.04
C THR A 443 -22.78 39.72 -21.99
N LEU A 444 -22.57 39.04 -20.85
CA LEU A 444 -23.52 39.00 -19.73
C LEU A 444 -23.72 40.38 -19.10
N VAL A 445 -22.64 41.16 -18.97
CA VAL A 445 -22.71 42.57 -18.51
C VAL A 445 -23.58 43.42 -19.45
N GLN A 446 -23.46 43.24 -20.76
CA GLN A 446 -24.28 43.97 -21.75
C GLN A 446 -25.76 43.56 -21.71
N VAL A 447 -26.04 42.27 -21.43
CA VAL A 447 -27.42 41.78 -21.22
C VAL A 447 -28.03 42.45 -20.00
N LEU A 448 -27.36 42.42 -18.85
CA LEU A 448 -27.85 43.06 -17.62
C LEU A 448 -28.00 44.58 -17.76
N ALA A 449 -27.11 45.23 -18.51
CA ALA A 449 -27.20 46.67 -18.81
C ALA A 449 -28.31 47.04 -19.82
N GLY A 450 -28.93 46.06 -20.49
CA GLY A 450 -30.00 46.30 -21.46
C GLY A 450 -29.51 46.90 -22.79
N LYS A 451 -28.25 46.70 -23.18
CA LYS A 451 -27.73 47.25 -24.44
C LYS A 451 -28.05 46.33 -25.62
N ALA A 452 -29.01 46.71 -26.46
CA ALA A 452 -29.41 45.93 -27.63
C ALA A 452 -28.40 46.04 -28.79
N THR A 453 -27.23 45.41 -28.66
CA THR A 453 -26.23 45.31 -29.74
C THR A 453 -26.63 44.26 -30.79
N HIS A 454 -26.11 44.37 -32.02
CA HIS A 454 -26.36 43.39 -33.09
C HIS A 454 -26.02 41.95 -32.65
N LYS A 455 -24.92 41.77 -31.89
CA LYS A 455 -24.48 40.48 -31.35
C LYS A 455 -25.50 39.89 -30.36
N LEU A 456 -26.07 40.70 -29.46
CA LEU A 456 -27.09 40.22 -28.51
C LEU A 456 -28.43 39.92 -29.19
N ARG A 457 -28.76 40.61 -30.29
CA ARG A 457 -29.94 40.30 -31.12
C ARG A 457 -29.79 38.98 -31.86
N GLN A 458 -28.64 38.74 -32.48
CA GLN A 458 -28.33 37.46 -33.15
C GLN A 458 -28.38 36.27 -32.19
N LEU A 459 -27.92 36.46 -30.94
CA LEU A 459 -27.94 35.42 -29.90
C LEU A 459 -29.29 35.33 -29.15
N ARG A 460 -30.29 36.14 -29.52
CA ARG A 460 -31.61 36.26 -28.85
C ARG A 460 -31.55 36.56 -27.34
N LEU A 461 -30.41 37.00 -26.82
CA LEU A 461 -30.24 37.32 -25.40
C LEU A 461 -31.04 38.56 -24.97
N HIS A 462 -31.37 39.44 -25.92
CA HIS A 462 -32.26 40.58 -25.70
C HIS A 462 -33.73 40.23 -25.42
N GLU A 463 -34.17 39.00 -25.73
CA GLU A 463 -35.52 38.50 -25.47
C GLU A 463 -35.63 37.82 -24.08
N THR A 464 -34.50 37.69 -23.37
CA THR A 464 -34.46 37.00 -22.08
C THR A 464 -34.98 37.88 -20.94
N ARG A 465 -35.54 37.26 -19.90
CA ARG A 465 -36.08 37.96 -18.72
C ARG A 465 -35.05 38.81 -17.96
N TRP A 466 -33.75 38.52 -18.13
CA TRP A 466 -32.65 39.22 -17.45
C TRP A 466 -32.14 40.43 -18.25
N PHE A 467 -32.63 40.64 -19.47
CA PHE A 467 -32.21 41.77 -20.29
C PHE A 467 -32.66 43.09 -19.67
N GLY A 468 -31.71 43.98 -19.38
CA GLY A 468 -31.98 45.28 -18.77
C GLY A 468 -32.30 45.22 -17.27
N LEU A 469 -32.08 44.09 -16.60
CA LEU A 469 -32.28 43.94 -15.14
C LEU A 469 -31.57 45.03 -14.34
N LEU A 470 -30.35 45.41 -14.76
CA LEU A 470 -29.56 46.49 -14.17
C LEU A 470 -29.41 47.66 -15.16
N SER A 471 -30.44 47.95 -15.96
CA SER A 471 -30.42 49.03 -16.98
C SER A 471 -30.09 50.41 -16.41
N SER A 472 -30.42 50.65 -15.13
CA SER A 472 -30.07 51.88 -14.44
C SER A 472 -28.58 51.98 -14.06
N TRP A 473 -27.82 50.87 -14.08
CA TRP A 473 -26.42 50.78 -13.67
C TRP A 473 -25.43 51.00 -14.82
N PRO A 474 -24.33 51.74 -14.60
CA PRO A 474 -23.23 51.79 -15.56
C PRO A 474 -22.56 50.41 -15.72
N GLU A 475 -22.20 50.02 -16.94
CA GLU A 475 -21.54 48.72 -17.21
C GLU A 475 -20.28 48.49 -16.37
N LYS A 476 -19.49 49.55 -16.12
CA LYS A 476 -18.30 49.49 -15.26
C LYS A 476 -18.65 49.05 -13.83
N HIS A 477 -19.85 49.36 -13.35
CA HIS A 477 -20.33 48.95 -12.03
C HIS A 477 -20.87 47.52 -12.03
N ILE A 478 -21.55 47.10 -13.11
CA ILE A 478 -21.97 45.70 -13.29
C ILE A 478 -20.73 44.79 -13.42
N GLN A 479 -19.68 45.22 -14.11
CA GLN A 479 -18.44 44.45 -14.17
C GLN A 479 -17.73 44.38 -12.80
N LYS A 480 -17.82 45.44 -11.98
CA LYS A 480 -17.38 45.39 -10.58
C LYS A 480 -18.24 44.46 -9.74
N LEU A 481 -19.53 44.33 -10.04
CA LEU A 481 -20.43 43.39 -9.39
C LEU A 481 -19.99 41.95 -9.58
N PHE A 482 -19.69 41.55 -10.81
CA PHE A 482 -19.22 40.19 -11.10
C PHE A 482 -17.91 39.88 -10.37
N ASN A 483 -17.01 40.88 -10.27
CA ASN A 483 -15.79 40.75 -9.48
C ASN A 483 -16.05 40.65 -7.97
N GLN A 484 -17.04 41.37 -7.43
CA GLN A 484 -17.43 41.30 -6.03
C GLN A 484 -18.13 39.98 -5.70
N LEU A 485 -19.08 39.53 -6.52
CA LEU A 485 -19.73 38.23 -6.41
C LEU A 485 -18.71 37.10 -6.44
N LYS A 486 -17.72 37.16 -7.35
CA LYS A 486 -16.58 36.24 -7.36
C LYS A 486 -15.77 36.29 -6.06
N LYS A 487 -15.39 37.49 -5.60
CA LYS A 487 -14.60 37.66 -4.36
C LYS A 487 -15.33 37.14 -3.13
N GLN A 488 -16.65 37.30 -3.11
CA GLN A 488 -17.53 36.82 -2.05
C GLN A 488 -17.93 35.35 -2.23
N GLY A 489 -17.37 34.65 -3.22
CA GLY A 489 -17.55 33.21 -3.39
C GLY A 489 -18.87 32.79 -4.04
N TRP A 490 -19.70 33.71 -4.56
CA TRP A 490 -20.94 33.37 -5.27
C TRP A 490 -20.70 32.84 -6.70
N LEU A 491 -19.56 33.23 -7.29
CA LEU A 491 -19.21 32.90 -8.68
C LEU A 491 -17.81 32.33 -8.77
N MET A 492 -17.65 31.30 -9.61
CA MET A 492 -16.36 30.74 -10.00
C MET A 492 -15.98 31.23 -11.41
N LYS A 493 -14.72 31.65 -11.60
CA LYS A 493 -14.25 32.11 -12.91
C LYS A 493 -13.93 30.91 -13.79
N GLN A 494 -14.51 30.88 -14.99
CA GLN A 494 -14.26 29.86 -16.00
C GLN A 494 -13.39 30.43 -17.13
N GLN A 495 -12.94 29.56 -18.05
CA GLN A 495 -12.14 29.99 -19.21
C GLN A 495 -12.87 31.00 -20.09
N LYS A 496 -14.18 30.81 -20.30
CA LYS A 496 -14.99 31.68 -21.16
C LYS A 496 -15.80 32.70 -20.37
N GLY A 497 -16.28 32.41 -19.16
CA GLY A 497 -17.13 33.31 -18.37
C GLY A 497 -17.14 32.98 -16.87
N TYR A 498 -18.31 32.71 -16.31
CA TYR A 498 -18.50 32.35 -14.89
C TYR A 498 -19.41 31.14 -14.74
N SER A 499 -19.25 30.40 -13.65
CA SER A 499 -20.24 29.43 -13.19
C SER A 499 -20.68 29.80 -11.78
N ILE A 500 -21.83 29.30 -11.38
CA ILE A 500 -22.28 29.36 -9.98
C ILE A 500 -21.34 28.47 -9.15
N SER A 501 -21.06 28.88 -7.92
CA SER A 501 -20.36 28.07 -6.91
C SER A 501 -21.32 27.16 -6.15
N ASP A 502 -20.84 26.07 -5.56
CA ASP A 502 -21.63 25.21 -4.66
C ASP A 502 -22.33 26.02 -3.55
N TYR A 503 -21.68 27.06 -3.01
CA TYR A 503 -22.26 28.00 -2.04
C TYR A 503 -23.51 28.71 -2.56
N ALA A 504 -23.52 29.09 -3.83
CA ALA A 504 -24.61 29.84 -4.43
C ALA A 504 -25.75 28.92 -4.90
N GLU A 505 -25.47 27.68 -5.30
CA GLU A 505 -26.52 26.69 -5.60
C GLU A 505 -27.31 26.26 -4.36
N GLU A 506 -26.68 26.24 -3.18
CA GLU A 506 -27.35 25.87 -1.92
C GLU A 506 -28.11 27.03 -1.25
N VAL A 507 -27.73 28.27 -1.56
CA VAL A 507 -28.37 29.48 -1.02
C VAL A 507 -29.53 29.93 -1.91
N MET A 508 -29.44 29.71 -3.24
CA MET A 508 -30.52 29.93 -4.22
C MET A 508 -31.73 29.03 -3.96
#